data_AF-A0AB36Y8E7-F1
#
_entry.id   AF-A0AB36Y8E7-F1
#
_cell.length_a   1.000
_cell.length_b   1.000
_cell.length_c   1.000
_cell.angle_alpha   90.00
_cell.angle_beta   90.00
_cell.angle_gamma   90.00
#
_symmetry.space_group_name_H-M   'P 1'
#
loop_
_entity.id
_entity.type
_entity.pdbx_description
1 polymer ?
#
loop_
_entity_poly.entity_id
_entity_poly.type
_entity_poly.pdbx_seq_one_letter_code
_entity_poly.pdbx_strand_id
1 'polypeptide(L)'
;MDEQKNYFLKVAALGKWPELEISEGEYTEIVNARSTLAAALSIEEKYDLVLGNFLDLEKELLMLTVEKVVDHRFDYGRAYAVTTSLNRRVVNFVLSGKNYTELIASKASKCVANGSEVEVLVKSLTSKHYDESLDYRLRMV
;
A
#
# COMPACT_ATOMS: atom_id res chain seq x y z
N MET A 1 -10.71 43.58 -15.85
CA MET A 1 -9.44 43.30 -16.55
C MET A 1 -9.15 41.85 -16.26
N ASP A 2 -9.65 40.95 -17.10
CA ASP A 2 -9.43 39.52 -16.97
C ASP A 2 -8.00 39.21 -17.41
N GLU A 3 -7.16 38.77 -16.48
CA GLU A 3 -5.85 38.20 -16.80
C GLU A 3 -6.08 36.92 -17.61
N GLN A 4 -5.77 36.97 -18.90
CA GLN A 4 -5.76 35.82 -19.79
C GLN A 4 -4.71 34.83 -19.26
N LYS A 5 -5.15 33.84 -18.48
CA LYS A 5 -4.28 32.78 -17.98
C LYS A 5 -3.93 31.85 -19.15
N ASN A 6 -2.74 32.04 -19.70
CA ASN A 6 -2.22 31.12 -20.71
C ASN A 6 -1.60 29.90 -20.01
N TYR A 7 -2.04 28.70 -20.39
CA TYR A 7 -1.56 27.45 -19.85
C TYR A 7 -0.54 26.83 -20.82
N PHE A 8 0.61 26.39 -20.30
CA PHE A 8 1.68 25.82 -21.12
C PHE A 8 2.23 24.53 -20.50
N LEU A 9 2.49 23.53 -21.33
CA LEU A 9 3.23 22.34 -20.96
C LEU A 9 4.72 22.54 -21.26
N LYS A 10 5.58 22.30 -20.26
CA LYS A 10 7.04 22.35 -20.41
C LYS A 10 7.67 21.09 -19.83
N VAL A 11 8.75 20.63 -20.46
CA VAL A 11 9.58 19.56 -19.91
C VAL A 11 10.52 20.14 -18.86
N ALA A 12 10.63 19.49 -17.70
CA ALA A 12 11.57 19.86 -16.65
C ALA A 12 13.01 19.42 -17.02
N ALA A 13 13.62 20.10 -17.99
CA ALA A 13 14.98 19.84 -18.45
C ALA A 13 15.76 21.15 -18.64
N LEU A 14 17.07 21.13 -18.42
CA LEU A 14 17.95 22.28 -18.63
C LEU A 14 18.08 22.56 -20.14
N GLY A 15 17.59 23.71 -20.61
CA GLY A 15 17.70 24.13 -22.02
C GLY A 15 16.48 24.89 -22.55
N LYS A 16 16.50 25.23 -23.84
CA LYS A 16 15.31 25.72 -24.57
C LYS A 16 14.55 24.51 -25.11
N TRP A 17 13.36 24.31 -24.58
CA TRP A 17 12.45 23.24 -25.00
C TRP A 17 11.19 23.86 -25.58
N PRO A 18 10.52 23.18 -26.53
CA PRO A 18 9.26 23.67 -27.08
C PRO A 18 8.23 23.84 -25.97
N GLU A 19 7.58 25.00 -25.94
CA GLU A 19 6.45 25.29 -25.06
C GLU A 19 5.18 24.88 -25.82
N LEU A 20 4.44 23.90 -25.30
CA LEU A 20 3.17 23.49 -25.87
C LEU A 20 2.08 24.31 -25.19
N GLU A 21 1.39 25.17 -25.93
CA GLU A 21 0.20 25.84 -25.42
C GLU A 21 -0.91 24.81 -25.27
N ILE A 22 -1.53 24.78 -24.09
CA ILE A 22 -2.61 23.87 -23.73
C ILE A 22 -3.83 24.67 -23.31
N SER A 23 -5.01 24.09 -23.46
CA SER A 23 -6.23 24.67 -22.92
C SER A 23 -6.29 24.52 -21.39
N GLU A 24 -7.12 25.35 -20.76
CA GLU A 24 -7.41 25.26 -19.31
C GLU A 24 -7.99 23.89 -18.92
N GLY A 25 -8.79 23.29 -19.81
CA GLY A 25 -9.36 21.95 -19.64
C GLY A 25 -8.28 20.87 -19.58
N GLU A 26 -7.37 20.88 -20.56
CA GLU A 26 -6.25 19.93 -20.62
C GLU A 26 -5.30 20.07 -19.43
N TYR A 27 -5.03 21.31 -18.99
CA TYR A 27 -4.25 21.54 -17.78
C TYR A 27 -4.89 20.87 -16.55
N THR A 28 -6.20 21.06 -16.38
CA THR A 28 -6.96 20.50 -15.25
C THR A 28 -7.00 18.97 -15.30
N GLU A 29 -7.20 18.39 -16.49
CA GLU A 29 -7.15 16.93 -16.69
C GLU A 29 -5.79 16.34 -16.35
N ILE A 30 -4.69 16.99 -16.78
CA ILE A 30 -3.33 16.52 -16.51
C ILE A 30 -3.01 16.60 -15.01
N VAL A 31 -3.42 17.68 -14.33
CA VAL A 31 -3.23 17.83 -12.89
C VAL A 31 -4.00 16.74 -12.12
N ASN A 32 -5.24 16.47 -12.52
CA ASN A 32 -6.06 15.42 -11.92
C ASN A 32 -5.46 14.04 -12.18
N ALA A 33 -5.08 13.73 -13.42
CA ALA A 33 -4.43 12.48 -13.78
C ALA A 33 -3.15 12.26 -12.97
N ARG A 34 -2.32 13.29 -12.78
CA ARG A 34 -1.11 13.21 -11.96
C ARG A 34 -1.43 12.91 -10.49
N SER A 35 -2.46 13.55 -9.92
CA SER A 35 -2.89 13.28 -8.55
C SER A 35 -3.38 11.84 -8.38
N THR A 36 -4.20 11.36 -9.31
CA THR A 36 -4.72 9.99 -9.31
C THR A 36 -3.60 8.97 -9.45
N LEU A 37 -2.65 9.17 -10.38
CA LEU A 37 -1.51 8.29 -10.57
C LEU A 37 -0.60 8.25 -9.34
N ALA A 38 -0.33 9.39 -8.71
CA ALA A 38 0.46 9.45 -7.48
C ALA A 38 -0.22 8.72 -6.32
N ALA A 39 -1.55 8.85 -6.19
CA ALA A 39 -2.31 8.14 -5.19
C ALA A 39 -2.34 6.62 -5.45
N ALA A 40 -2.49 6.20 -6.70
CA ALA A 40 -2.43 4.80 -7.13
C ALA A 40 -1.05 4.17 -6.84
N LEU A 41 0.04 4.83 -7.25
CA LEU A 41 1.40 4.39 -6.95
C LEU A 41 1.62 4.18 -5.45
N SER A 42 1.09 5.10 -4.64
CA SER A 42 1.24 5.00 -3.19
C SER A 42 0.41 3.87 -2.57
N ILE A 43 -0.63 3.37 -3.25
CA ILE A 43 -1.35 2.13 -2.87
C ILE A 43 -0.48 0.93 -3.23
N GLU A 44 0.06 0.90 -4.45
CA GLU A 44 0.95 -0.16 -4.95
C GLU A 44 2.17 -0.35 -4.04
N GLU A 45 2.88 0.72 -3.70
CA GLU A 45 4.05 0.67 -2.79
C GLU A 45 3.72 0.05 -1.43
N LYS A 46 2.54 0.35 -0.88
CA LYS A 46 2.13 -0.23 0.40
C LYS A 46 1.72 -1.68 0.27
N TYR A 47 1.12 -2.08 -0.85
CA TYR A 47 0.80 -3.46 -1.12
C TYR A 47 2.08 -4.29 -1.27
N ASP A 48 3.07 -3.78 -2.01
CA ASP A 48 4.39 -4.40 -2.15
C ASP A 48 5.09 -4.58 -0.79
N LEU A 49 4.97 -3.61 0.12
CA LEU A 49 5.50 -3.76 1.48
C LEU A 49 4.82 -4.90 2.25
N VAL A 50 3.49 -5.04 2.14
CA VAL A 50 2.76 -6.15 2.79
C VAL A 50 3.19 -7.49 2.20
N LEU A 51 3.30 -7.57 0.87
CA LEU A 51 3.72 -8.78 0.17
C LEU A 51 5.17 -9.16 0.51
N GLY A 52 6.07 -8.19 0.62
CA GLY A 52 7.44 -8.39 1.05
C GLY A 52 7.52 -8.99 2.46
N ASN A 53 6.76 -8.44 3.41
CA ASN A 53 6.68 -8.98 4.78
C ASN A 53 6.12 -10.40 4.81
N PHE A 54 5.16 -10.72 3.95
CA PHE A 54 4.62 -12.07 3.81
C PHE A 54 5.67 -13.06 3.30
N LEU A 55 6.36 -12.74 2.20
CA LEU A 55 7.40 -13.59 1.63
C LEU A 55 8.54 -13.82 2.62
N ASP A 56 8.92 -12.80 3.38
CA ASP A 56 9.94 -12.90 4.39
C ASP A 56 9.52 -13.78 5.58
N LEU A 57 8.24 -13.80 5.92
CA LEU A 57 7.68 -14.74 6.90
C LEU A 57 7.70 -16.18 6.37
N GLU A 58 7.25 -16.41 5.14
CA GLU A 58 7.24 -17.74 4.53
C GLU A 58 8.64 -18.34 4.39
N LYS A 59 9.61 -17.53 3.95
CA LYS A 59 11.02 -17.96 3.86
C LYS A 59 11.55 -18.39 5.22
N GLU A 60 11.25 -17.64 6.28
CA GLU A 60 11.71 -17.99 7.63
C GLU A 60 11.05 -19.28 8.13
N LEU A 61 9.73 -19.44 7.94
CA LEU A 61 9.02 -20.67 8.30
C LEU A 61 9.57 -21.90 7.55
N LEU A 62 9.87 -21.74 6.25
CA LEU A 62 10.45 -22.81 5.45
C LEU A 62 11.85 -23.19 5.96
N MET A 63 12.73 -22.20 6.22
CA MET A 63 14.06 -22.44 6.75
C MET A 63 14.01 -23.17 8.10
N LEU A 64 13.13 -22.75 9.01
CA LEU A 64 12.96 -23.39 10.30
C LEU A 64 12.47 -24.84 10.18
N THR A 65 11.59 -25.10 9.21
CA THR A 65 11.09 -26.45 8.94
C THR A 65 12.21 -27.35 8.43
N VAL A 66 13.01 -26.87 7.46
CA VAL A 66 14.16 -27.62 6.93
C VAL A 66 15.20 -27.87 8.02
N GLU A 67 15.51 -26.86 8.82
CA GLU A 67 16.47 -26.95 9.91
C GLU A 67 16.05 -27.99 10.96
N LYS A 68 14.75 -28.05 11.28
CA LYS A 68 14.18 -29.06 12.20
C LYS A 68 14.19 -30.48 11.61
N VAL A 69 14.02 -30.61 10.30
CA VAL A 69 14.14 -31.93 9.61
C VAL A 69 15.58 -32.44 9.68
N VAL A 70 16.58 -31.56 9.58
CA VAL A 70 18.01 -31.93 9.59
C VAL A 70 18.57 -32.10 11.01
N ASP A 71 18.16 -31.27 11.97
CA ASP A 71 18.65 -31.30 13.36
C ASP A 71 17.50 -31.53 14.34
N HIS A 72 17.44 -32.73 14.90
CA HIS A 72 16.40 -33.14 15.86
C HIS A 72 16.72 -32.74 17.31
N ARG A 73 17.86 -32.08 17.56
CA ARG A 73 18.26 -31.69 18.92
C ARG A 73 17.44 -30.50 19.39
N PHE A 74 16.68 -30.71 20.46
CA PHE A 74 15.90 -29.67 21.09
C PHE A 74 16.80 -28.82 22.01
N ASP A 75 17.15 -27.62 21.56
CA ASP A 75 17.79 -26.60 22.38
C ASP A 75 16.79 -25.50 22.69
N TYR A 76 16.56 -25.25 23.99
CA TYR A 76 15.63 -24.24 24.47
C TYR A 76 16.05 -22.83 24.06
N GLY A 77 17.35 -22.53 24.00
CA GLY A 77 17.86 -21.24 23.56
C GLY A 77 17.56 -20.97 22.09
N ARG A 78 17.71 -22.01 21.25
CA ARG A 78 17.36 -21.96 19.82
C ARG A 78 15.85 -21.85 19.62
N ALA A 79 15.04 -22.63 20.36
CA ALA A 79 13.59 -22.54 20.29
C ALA A 79 13.06 -21.15 20.67
N TYR A 80 13.64 -20.52 21.69
CA TYR A 80 13.29 -19.15 22.08
C TYR A 80 13.66 -18.14 20.99
N ALA A 81 14.89 -18.17 20.46
CA ALA A 81 15.33 -17.27 19.39
C ALA A 81 14.45 -17.36 18.14
N VAL A 82 14.06 -18.59 17.76
CA VAL A 82 13.15 -18.86 16.64
C VAL A 82 11.77 -18.25 16.91
N THR A 83 11.21 -18.48 18.10
CA THR A 83 9.89 -17.96 18.47
C THR A 83 9.87 -16.43 18.48
N THR A 84 10.94 -15.80 18.97
CA THR A 84 11.07 -14.33 18.97
C THR A 84 11.19 -13.76 17.56
N SER A 85 11.98 -14.39 16.67
CA SER A 85 12.11 -13.95 15.28
C SER A 85 10.78 -14.04 14.53
N LEU A 86 10.10 -15.19 14.64
CA LEU A 86 8.78 -15.42 14.05
C LEU A 86 7.75 -14.42 14.58
N ASN A 87 7.69 -14.20 15.89
CA ASN A 87 6.76 -13.23 16.48
C ASN A 87 6.96 -11.84 15.89
N ARG A 88 8.21 -11.39 15.71
CA ARG A 88 8.50 -10.09 15.11
C ARG A 88 8.03 -10.00 13.66
N ARG A 89 8.23 -11.05 12.85
CA ARG A 89 7.78 -11.07 11.45
C ARG A 89 6.27 -11.15 11.31
N VAL A 90 5.61 -11.96 12.14
CA VAL A 90 4.15 -12.06 12.19
C VAL A 90 3.55 -10.71 12.59
N VAL A 91 4.06 -10.08 13.64
CA VAL A 91 3.59 -8.76 14.07
C VAL A 91 3.81 -7.71 12.97
N ASN A 92 4.98 -7.70 12.33
CA ASN A 92 5.26 -6.77 11.23
C ASN A 92 4.30 -6.98 10.05
N PHE A 93 4.04 -8.23 9.66
CA PHE A 93 3.10 -8.54 8.59
C PHE A 93 1.67 -8.12 8.95
N VAL A 94 1.19 -8.47 10.14
CA VAL A 94 -0.16 -8.08 10.62
C VAL A 94 -0.31 -6.57 10.70
N LEU A 95 0.69 -5.87 11.25
CA LEU A 95 0.67 -4.42 11.36
C LEU A 95 0.72 -3.74 9.98
N SER A 96 1.51 -4.28 9.05
CA SER A 96 1.57 -3.78 7.67
C SER A 96 0.24 -3.96 6.94
N GLY A 97 -0.41 -5.12 7.10
CA GLY A 97 -1.72 -5.41 6.53
C GLY A 97 -2.82 -4.53 7.12
N LYS A 98 -2.83 -4.31 8.45
CA LYS A 98 -3.77 -3.40 9.11
C LYS A 98 -3.59 -1.95 8.65
N ASN A 99 -2.34 -1.47 8.60
CA ASN A 99 -2.06 -0.13 8.09
C ASN A 99 -2.48 0.01 6.62
N TYR A 100 -2.36 -1.05 5.82
CA TYR A 100 -2.83 -1.05 4.44
C TYR A 100 -4.36 -0.90 4.38
N THR A 101 -5.10 -1.71 5.13
CA THR A 101 -6.58 -1.69 5.11
C THR A 101 -7.18 -0.42 5.69
N GLU A 102 -6.53 0.19 6.69
CA GLU A 102 -6.97 1.47 7.25
C GLU A 102 -6.70 2.64 6.29
N LEU A 103 -5.57 2.61 5.58
CA LEU A 103 -5.14 3.72 4.73
C LEU A 103 -5.61 3.61 3.28
N ILE A 104 -6.10 2.44 2.84
CA ILE A 104 -6.61 2.26 1.47
C ILE A 104 -7.85 3.11 1.21
N ALA A 105 -8.74 3.28 2.20
CA ALA A 105 -9.94 4.11 2.07
C ALA A 105 -9.58 5.59 1.84
N SER A 106 -8.61 6.10 2.61
CA SER A 106 -8.13 7.49 2.52
C SER A 106 -7.29 7.76 1.25
N LYS A 107 -6.64 6.73 0.69
CA LYS A 107 -5.89 6.86 -0.57
C LYS A 107 -6.79 6.70 -1.80
N ALA A 108 -7.75 5.78 -1.76
CA ALA A 108 -8.73 5.58 -2.82
C ALA A 108 -9.63 6.81 -3.02
N SER A 109 -9.98 7.52 -1.93
CA SER A 109 -10.75 8.77 -2.03
C SER A 109 -9.97 9.90 -2.72
N LYS A 110 -8.64 9.86 -2.74
CA LYS A 110 -7.80 10.83 -3.47
C LYS A 110 -7.65 10.51 -4.96
N CYS A 111 -8.02 9.31 -5.40
CA CYS A 111 -7.97 8.91 -6.80
C CYS A 111 -9.19 9.37 -7.61
N VAL A 112 -10.28 9.78 -6.96
CA VAL A 112 -11.58 10.02 -7.59
C VAL A 112 -12.12 11.40 -7.19
N ALA A 113 -12.71 12.12 -8.15
CA ALA A 113 -13.29 13.45 -7.93
C ALA A 113 -14.45 13.44 -6.89
N ASN A 114 -15.18 12.33 -6.78
CA ASN A 114 -16.20 12.07 -5.75
C ASN A 114 -15.63 11.27 -4.57
N GLY A 115 -14.59 11.80 -3.92
CA GLY A 115 -13.83 11.09 -2.89
C GLY A 115 -14.66 10.58 -1.70
N SER A 116 -15.75 11.26 -1.35
CA SER A 116 -16.59 10.87 -0.20
C SER A 116 -17.41 9.60 -0.42
N GLU A 117 -17.93 9.38 -1.64
CA GLU A 117 -18.73 8.19 -1.96
C GLU A 117 -17.85 6.94 -2.04
N VAL A 118 -16.64 7.08 -2.61
CA VAL A 118 -15.66 6.01 -2.70
C VAL A 118 -15.11 5.64 -1.32
N GLU A 119 -14.87 6.61 -0.45
CA GLU A 119 -14.44 6.33 0.92
C GLU A 119 -15.48 5.51 1.70
N VAL A 120 -16.78 5.82 1.52
CA VAL A 120 -17.89 5.10 2.16
C VAL A 120 -18.07 3.70 1.55
N LEU A 121 -17.92 3.54 0.24
CA LEU A 121 -17.94 2.24 -0.44
C LEU A 121 -16.78 1.35 -0.01
N VAL A 122 -15.55 1.88 0.03
CA VAL A 122 -14.38 1.13 0.47
C VAL A 122 -14.51 0.75 1.93
N LYS A 123 -14.94 1.68 2.81
CA LYS A 123 -15.20 1.38 4.22
C LYS A 123 -16.26 0.29 4.38
N SER A 124 -17.37 0.37 3.67
CA SER A 124 -18.44 -0.64 3.74
C SER A 124 -18.01 -2.01 3.22
N LEU A 125 -17.16 -2.07 2.18
CA LEU A 125 -16.54 -3.31 1.71
C LEU A 125 -15.56 -3.89 2.74
N THR A 126 -14.70 -3.07 3.36
CA THR A 126 -13.84 -3.54 4.46
C THR A 126 -14.64 -4.01 5.66
N SER A 127 -15.72 -3.33 6.03
CA SER A 127 -16.60 -3.74 7.12
C SER A 127 -17.34 -5.04 6.80
N LYS A 128 -17.79 -5.22 5.55
CA LYS A 128 -18.43 -6.47 5.12
C LYS A 128 -17.45 -7.65 5.15
N HIS A 129 -16.22 -7.46 4.68
CA HIS A 129 -15.19 -8.50 4.76
C HIS A 129 -14.70 -8.77 6.20
N TYR A 130 -14.74 -7.75 7.07
CA TYR A 130 -14.50 -7.91 8.50
C TYR A 130 -15.59 -8.75 9.17
N ASP A 131 -16.86 -8.57 8.80
CA ASP A 131 -17.98 -9.32 9.36
C ASP A 131 -18.11 -10.75 8.77
N GLU A 132 -17.76 -10.97 7.50
CA GLU A 132 -17.87 -12.27 6.84
C GLU A 132 -16.72 -13.24 7.18
N SER A 133 -15.50 -12.75 7.46
CA SER A 133 -14.35 -13.63 7.67
C SER A 133 -13.92 -13.70 9.13
N LEU A 134 -14.12 -14.88 9.73
CA LEU A 134 -13.66 -15.21 11.09
C LEU A 134 -12.15 -14.95 11.25
N ASP A 135 -11.37 -15.17 10.18
CA ASP A 135 -9.94 -14.91 10.10
C ASP A 135 -9.56 -13.42 10.24
N TYR A 136 -10.40 -12.48 9.78
CA TYR A 136 -10.16 -11.05 9.99
C TYR A 136 -10.42 -10.65 11.45
N ARG A 137 -11.46 -11.23 12.07
CA ARG A 137 -11.78 -10.99 13.49
C ARG A 137 -10.73 -11.57 14.43
N LEU A 138 -10.21 -12.75 14.12
CA LEU A 138 -9.10 -13.38 14.87
C LEU A 138 -7.76 -12.65 14.67
N ARG A 139 -7.55 -11.96 13.54
CA ARG A 139 -6.33 -11.16 13.29
C ARG A 139 -6.25 -9.84 14.06
N MET A 140 -7.33 -9.38 14.69
CA MET A 140 -7.45 -8.03 15.27
C MET A 140 -7.71 -8.00 16.79
N VAL A 141 -7.66 -9.16 17.47
CA VAL A 141 -7.59 -9.29 18.94
C VAL A 141 -6.14 -9.54 19.34
#